data_AF-A0A7T4YEP8-F1
#
_entry.id   AF-A0A7T4YEP8-F1
#
_cell.length_a   1.000
_cell.length_b   1.000
_cell.length_c   1.000
_cell.angle_alpha   90.00
_cell.angle_beta   90.00
_cell.angle_gamma   90.00
#
_symmetry.space_group_name_H-M   'P 1'
#
loop_
_entity.id
_entity.type
_entity.pdbx_description
1 polymer ?
#
loop_
_entity_poly.entity_id
_entity_poly.type
_entity_poly.pdbx_seq_one_letter_code
_entity_poly.pdbx_strand_id
1 'polypeptide(L)'
;MSHKIAQVEAVLSKAIAKVLQQKISDPRIRGMISITKLKVAKDMRTATVRVSVMPDQYQKLTVNGLNHARVHIQHLVRKEVALRIVPHFEFRLDETLKKQAEIYAAINEGMKKTGVEDAETAQEEDGPEEGQTEEV
;
A
#
# COMPACT_ATOMS: atom_id res chain seq x y z
N MET A 1 4.96 -10.56 -20.11
CA MET A 1 3.93 -9.55 -19.73
C MET A 1 4.59 -8.47 -18.88
N SER A 2 4.11 -7.22 -18.95
CA SER A 2 4.88 -5.97 -18.72
C SER A 2 5.64 -5.80 -17.38
N HIS A 3 6.88 -6.29 -17.28
CA HIS A 3 7.80 -6.04 -16.14
C HIS A 3 8.04 -4.54 -15.89
N LYS A 4 7.95 -3.71 -16.93
CA LYS A 4 8.15 -2.26 -16.83
C LYS A 4 7.11 -1.59 -15.93
N ILE A 5 5.86 -2.03 -15.97
CA ILE A 5 4.80 -1.43 -15.14
C ILE A 5 5.04 -1.74 -13.66
N ALA A 6 5.33 -3.01 -13.34
CA ALA A 6 5.63 -3.42 -11.97
C ALA A 6 6.87 -2.70 -11.41
N GLN A 7 7.89 -2.50 -12.24
CA GLN A 7 9.09 -1.75 -11.84
C GLN A 7 8.78 -0.28 -11.57
N VAL A 8 7.96 0.36 -12.42
CA VAL A 8 7.49 1.73 -12.20
C VAL A 8 6.62 1.82 -10.94
N GLU A 9 5.75 0.85 -10.69
CA GLU A 9 4.94 0.77 -9.47
C GLU A 9 5.79 0.73 -8.22
N ALA A 10 6.83 -0.10 -8.19
CA ALA A 10 7.76 -0.21 -7.06
C ALA A 10 8.54 1.08 -6.82
N VAL A 11 9.07 1.69 -7.89
CA VAL A 11 9.80 2.97 -7.81
C VAL A 11 8.89 4.09 -7.31
N LEU A 12 7.69 4.21 -7.87
CA LEU A 12 6.71 5.22 -7.44
C LEU A 12 6.28 5.00 -5.99
N SER A 13 6.00 3.75 -5.58
CA SER A 13 5.62 3.43 -4.20
C SER A 13 6.68 3.89 -3.20
N LYS A 14 7.95 3.57 -3.46
CA LYS A 14 9.07 3.97 -2.60
C LYS A 14 9.24 5.49 -2.55
N ALA A 15 9.12 6.16 -3.70
CA ALA A 15 9.25 7.62 -3.77
C ALA A 15 8.11 8.34 -3.05
N ILE A 16 6.86 7.89 -3.25
CA ILE A 16 5.70 8.46 -2.56
C ILE A 16 5.84 8.23 -1.06
N ALA A 17 6.20 7.02 -0.61
CA ALA A 17 6.40 6.73 0.82
C ALA A 17 7.42 7.69 1.45
N LYS A 18 8.55 7.94 0.77
CA LYS A 18 9.57 8.89 1.22
C LYS A 18 9.05 10.32 1.28
N VAL A 19 8.31 10.76 0.26
CA VAL A 19 7.70 12.11 0.22
C VAL A 19 6.66 12.28 1.32
N LEU A 20 5.82 11.28 1.57
CA LEU A 20 4.82 11.30 2.65
C LEU A 20 5.50 11.41 4.03
N GLN A 21 6.61 10.69 4.26
CA GLN A 21 7.33 10.70 5.54
C GLN A 21 8.10 11.99 5.79
N GLN A 22 8.73 12.57 4.77
CA GLN A 22 9.69 13.68 4.95
C GLN A 22 9.11 15.07 4.64
N LYS A 23 8.12 15.18 3.76
CA LYS A 23 7.76 16.45 3.12
C LYS A 23 6.28 16.84 3.28
N ILE A 24 5.46 16.03 3.94
CA ILE A 24 4.06 16.41 4.21
C ILE A 24 3.96 17.02 5.60
N SER A 25 3.78 18.34 5.63
CA SER A 25 3.47 19.13 6.82
C SER A 25 2.06 19.73 6.73
N ASP A 26 1.08 18.96 6.25
CA ASP A 26 -0.31 19.41 6.22
C ASP A 26 -0.99 19.10 7.56
N PRO A 27 -1.55 20.10 8.27
CA PRO A 27 -2.22 19.89 9.56
C PRO A 27 -3.47 18.99 9.49
N ARG A 28 -4.05 18.79 8.30
CA ARG A 28 -5.18 17.88 8.05
C ARG A 28 -4.76 16.43 7.90
N ILE A 29 -3.50 16.19 7.57
CA ILE A 29 -2.92 14.87 7.44
C ILE A 29 -2.36 14.49 8.82
N ARG A 30 -3.21 13.83 9.61
CA ARG A 30 -2.86 13.38 10.96
C ARG A 30 -2.82 11.87 11.02
N GLY A 31 -1.83 11.36 11.76
CA GLY A 31 -1.60 9.93 11.93
C GLY A 31 -0.51 9.39 11.02
N MET A 32 -0.22 8.11 11.20
CA MET A 32 0.74 7.37 10.41
C MET A 32 0.06 6.91 9.11
N ILE A 33 0.65 7.27 7.97
CA ILE A 33 0.17 6.88 6.64
C ILE A 33 1.11 5.83 6.08
N SER A 34 0.54 4.70 5.67
CA SER A 34 1.26 3.61 5.00
C SER A 34 0.63 3.35 3.64
N ILE A 35 1.44 3.08 2.63
CA ILE A 35 0.97 2.71 1.29
C ILE A 35 0.90 1.19 1.24
N THR A 36 -0.29 0.62 1.04
CA THR A 36 -0.44 -0.83 0.90
C THR A 36 -0.18 -1.30 -0.51
N LYS A 37 -0.71 -0.56 -1.50
CA LYS A 37 -0.62 -0.96 -2.91
C LYS A 37 -0.72 0.24 -3.83
N LEU A 38 0.06 0.22 -4.90
CA LEU A 38 -0.02 1.18 -5.98
C LEU A 38 -0.31 0.43 -7.28
N LYS A 39 -1.32 0.88 -8.03
CA LYS A 39 -1.67 0.32 -9.33
C LYS A 39 -1.60 1.41 -10.38
N VAL A 40 -0.74 1.20 -11.39
CA VAL A 40 -0.63 2.10 -12.54
C VAL A 40 -1.56 1.62 -13.65
N ALA A 41 -2.27 2.55 -14.28
CA ALA A 41 -3.11 2.26 -15.44
C ALA A 41 -2.25 1.85 -16.65
N LYS A 42 -2.84 1.11 -17.60
CA LYS A 42 -2.13 0.64 -18.79
C LYS A 42 -1.56 1.78 -19.65
N ASP A 43 -2.16 2.95 -19.58
CA ASP A 43 -1.73 4.16 -20.28
C ASP A 43 -0.64 4.95 -19.54
N MET A 44 -0.24 4.52 -18.32
CA MET A 44 0.72 5.18 -17.44
C MET A 44 0.40 6.65 -17.11
N ARG A 45 -0.85 7.08 -17.30
CA ARG A 45 -1.29 8.45 -17.00
C ARG A 45 -1.91 8.59 -15.62
N THR A 46 -2.50 7.51 -15.12
CA THR A 46 -3.19 7.49 -13.83
C THR A 46 -2.61 6.39 -12.93
N ALA A 47 -2.43 6.69 -11.66
CA ALA A 47 -1.99 5.75 -10.65
C ALA A 47 -2.91 5.81 -9.43
N THR A 48 -3.54 4.68 -9.10
CA THR A 48 -4.37 4.55 -7.91
C THR A 48 -3.50 4.06 -6.75
N VAL A 49 -3.44 4.87 -5.70
CA VAL A 49 -2.64 4.60 -4.50
C VAL A 49 -3.59 4.22 -3.37
N ARG A 50 -3.47 2.99 -2.89
CA ARG A 50 -4.17 2.52 -1.68
C ARG A 50 -3.34 2.85 -0.46
N VAL A 51 -3.97 3.56 0.46
CA VAL A 51 -3.34 3.99 1.70
C VAL A 51 -4.12 3.47 2.90
N SER A 52 -3.37 3.09 3.92
CA SER A 52 -3.88 2.85 5.26
C SER A 52 -3.45 4.02 6.15
N VAL A 53 -4.37 4.51 6.98
CA VAL A 53 -4.12 5.62 7.90
C VAL A 53 -4.50 5.16 9.30
N MET A 54 -3.58 5.35 10.25
CA MET A 54 -3.76 4.99 11.64
C MET A 54 -3.53 6.23 12.53
N PRO A 55 -4.46 6.59 13.44
CA PRO A 55 -5.70 5.88 13.80
C PRO A 55 -6.90 6.09 12.84
N ASP A 56 -7.80 5.10 12.80
CA ASP A 56 -8.93 4.99 11.86
C ASP A 56 -9.84 6.21 11.78
N GLN A 57 -10.03 6.93 12.88
CA GLN A 57 -10.87 8.13 12.96
C GLN A 57 -10.47 9.24 11.97
N TYR A 58 -9.19 9.31 11.58
CA TYR A 58 -8.69 10.32 10.65
C TYR A 58 -8.63 9.84 9.19
N GLN A 59 -8.97 8.58 8.90
CA GLN A 59 -8.87 7.99 7.56
C GLN A 59 -9.51 8.85 6.47
N LYS A 60 -10.77 9.23 6.65
CA LYS A 60 -11.52 10.03 5.66
C LYS A 60 -10.94 11.43 5.48
N LEU A 61 -10.60 12.09 6.58
CA LEU A 61 -10.04 13.45 6.57
C LEU A 61 -8.65 13.47 5.91
N THR A 62 -7.79 12.54 6.29
CA THR A 62 -6.44 12.41 5.75
C THR A 62 -6.46 12.08 4.26
N VAL A 63 -7.30 11.14 3.80
CA VAL A 63 -7.39 10.83 2.36
C VAL A 63 -7.95 12.00 1.56
N ASN A 64 -8.91 12.75 2.12
CA ASN A 64 -9.40 13.95 1.49
C ASN A 64 -8.29 15.03 1.39
N GLY A 65 -7.50 15.20 2.45
CA GLY A 65 -6.31 16.07 2.46
C GLY A 65 -5.26 15.66 1.43
N LEU A 66 -4.94 14.37 1.34
CA LEU A 66 -4.02 13.82 0.33
C LEU A 66 -4.51 14.06 -1.10
N ASN A 67 -5.81 13.92 -1.35
CA ASN A 67 -6.39 14.20 -2.65
C ASN A 67 -6.37 15.69 -3.01
N HIS A 68 -6.53 16.59 -2.04
CA HIS A 68 -6.33 18.03 -2.25
C HIS A 68 -4.86 18.36 -2.54
N ALA A 69 -3.95 17.74 -1.79
CA ALA A 69 -2.51 17.93 -1.96
C ALA A 69 -1.91 17.14 -3.13
N ARG A 70 -2.71 16.42 -3.93
CA ARG A 70 -2.23 15.51 -4.99
C ARG A 70 -1.25 16.16 -5.96
N VAL A 71 -1.49 17.41 -6.35
CA VAL A 71 -0.64 18.15 -7.31
C VAL A 71 0.70 18.49 -6.67
N HIS A 72 0.68 18.89 -5.40
CA HIS A 72 1.89 19.16 -4.64
C HIS A 72 2.73 17.89 -4.48
N ILE A 73 2.10 16.78 -4.08
CA ILE A 73 2.75 15.47 -3.95
C ILE A 73 3.32 15.02 -5.31
N GLN A 74 2.57 15.19 -6.39
CA GLN A 74 3.03 14.88 -7.75
C GLN A 74 4.29 15.66 -8.11
N HIS A 75 4.35 16.96 -7.77
CA HIS A 75 5.51 17.80 -8.01
C HIS A 75 6.73 17.37 -7.18
N LEU A 76 6.52 16.99 -5.92
CA LEU A 76 7.59 16.47 -5.06
C LEU A 76 8.14 15.13 -5.58
N VAL A 77 7.27 14.19 -5.93
CA VAL A 77 7.65 12.88 -6.48
C VAL A 77 8.39 13.05 -7.80
N ARG A 78 7.99 14.02 -8.64
CA ARG A 78 8.70 14.32 -9.90
C ARG A 78 10.14 14.79 -9.70
N LYS A 79 10.44 15.46 -8.57
CA LYS A 79 11.82 15.83 -8.22
C LYS A 79 12.62 14.65 -7.67
N GLU A 80 11.93 13.70 -7.03
CA GLU A 80 12.54 12.54 -6.40
C GLU A 80 12.82 11.40 -7.39
N VAL A 81 12.02 11.29 -8.45
CA VAL A 81 12.11 10.22 -9.46
C VAL A 81 12.40 10.78 -10.84
N ALA A 82 13.42 10.23 -11.51
CA ALA A 82 13.77 10.56 -12.89
C ALA A 82 12.82 9.89 -13.92
N LEU A 83 11.51 10.15 -13.81
CA LEU A 83 10.52 9.69 -14.79
C LEU A 83 10.18 10.79 -15.80
N ARG A 84 10.10 10.42 -17.08
CA ARG A 84 9.66 11.35 -18.15
C ARG A 84 8.24 11.85 -17.92
N ILE A 85 7.35 10.95 -17.48
CA ILE A 85 5.94 11.24 -17.21
C ILE A 85 5.64 10.69 -15.82
N VAL A 86 5.18 11.58 -14.93
CA VAL A 86 4.68 11.18 -13.61
C VAL A 86 3.16 11.12 -13.70
N PRO A 87 2.53 9.95 -13.45
CA PRO A 87 1.09 9.81 -13.53
C PRO A 87 0.39 10.70 -12.50
N HIS A 88 -0.90 10.97 -12.73
CA HIS A 88 -1.77 11.58 -11.73
C HIS A 88 -2.10 10.55 -10.65
N PHE A 89 -1.90 10.96 -9.40
CA PHE A 89 -2.20 10.12 -8.25
C PHE A 89 -3.64 10.31 -7.79
N GLU A 90 -4.30 9.19 -7.54
CA GLU A 90 -5.60 9.13 -6.89
C GLU A 90 -5.47 8.32 -5.60
N PHE A 91 -5.69 8.96 -4.45
CA PHE A 91 -5.57 8.31 -3.16
C PHE A 91 -6.91 7.73 -2.73
N ARG A 92 -6.91 6.45 -2.38
CA ARG A 92 -8.08 5.73 -1.85
C ARG A 92 -7.72 4.99 -0.58
N LEU A 93 -8.67 4.92 0.34
CA LEU A 93 -8.51 4.08 1.53
C LEU A 93 -8.45 2.61 1.13
N ASP A 94 -7.61 1.89 1.85
CA ASP A 94 -7.56 0.44 1.74
C ASP A 94 -8.69 -0.21 2.53
N GLU A 95 -9.84 -0.40 1.87
CA GLU A 95 -10.98 -1.12 2.45
C GLU A 95 -10.84 -2.65 2.33
N THR A 96 -9.80 -3.15 1.65
CA THR A 96 -9.66 -4.58 1.37
C THR A 96 -9.47 -5.40 2.65
N LEU A 97 -8.76 -4.85 3.63
CA LEU A 97 -8.55 -5.48 4.94
C LEU A 97 -9.87 -5.65 5.73
N LYS A 98 -10.74 -4.64 5.73
CA LYS A 98 -12.02 -4.70 6.46
C LYS A 98 -12.94 -5.78 5.87
N LYS A 99 -13.04 -5.85 4.55
CA LYS A 99 -13.82 -6.90 3.86
C LYS A 99 -13.27 -8.30 4.08
N GLN A 100 -11.94 -8.46 4.10
CA GLN A 100 -11.33 -9.75 4.38
C GLN A 100 -11.67 -10.23 5.78
N ALA A 101 -11.54 -9.37 6.80
CA ALA A 101 -11.89 -9.71 8.18
C ALA A 101 -13.36 -10.15 8.33
N GLU A 102 -14.29 -9.48 7.65
CA GLU A 102 -15.71 -9.86 7.62
C GLU A 102 -15.95 -11.24 6.99
N ILE A 103 -15.27 -11.53 5.87
CA ILE A 103 -15.37 -12.83 5.20
C ILE A 103 -14.79 -13.95 6.08
N TYR A 104 -13.61 -13.74 6.67
CA TYR A 104 -13.01 -14.72 7.59
C TYR A 104 -13.90 -14.96 8.82
N ALA A 105 -14.52 -13.92 9.37
CA ALA A 105 -15.47 -14.06 10.47
C ALA A 105 -16.70 -14.90 10.07
N ALA A 106 -17.27 -14.64 8.89
CA ALA A 106 -18.40 -15.40 8.36
C ALA A 106 -18.05 -16.88 8.06
N ILE A 107 -16.85 -17.13 7.51
CA ILE A 107 -16.35 -18.49 7.26
C ILE A 107 -16.17 -19.24 8.59
N ASN A 108 -15.55 -18.60 9.59
CA ASN A 108 -15.33 -19.20 10.90
C ASN A 108 -16.67 -19.51 11.62
N GLU A 109 -17.67 -18.64 11.48
CA GLU A 109 -19.02 -18.90 12.00
C GLU A 109 -19.71 -20.09 11.28
N GLY A 110 -19.53 -20.22 9.96
CA GLY A 110 -20.01 -21.35 9.19
C GLY A 110 -19.30 -22.67 9.53
N MET A 111 -17.99 -22.65 9.72
CA MET A 111 -17.20 -23.81 10.13
C MET A 111 -17.62 -24.30 11.52
N LYS A 112 -17.87 -23.40 12.48
CA LYS A 112 -18.40 -23.74 13.81
C LYS A 112 -19.77 -24.42 13.78
N LYS A 113 -20.61 -24.14 12.78
CA LYS A 113 -21.93 -24.78 12.62
C LYS A 113 -21.89 -26.14 11.91
N THR A 114 -20.78 -26.48 11.25
CA THR A 114 -20.70 -27.69 10.41
C THR A 114 -19.86 -28.83 11.01
N GLY A 115 -19.29 -28.66 12.21
CA GLY A 115 -18.69 -29.77 12.97
C GLY A 115 -17.60 -30.54 12.23
N VAL A 116 -16.75 -29.84 11.46
CA VAL A 116 -15.53 -30.42 10.90
C VAL A 116 -14.36 -29.84 11.69
N GLU A 117 -14.01 -30.53 12.76
CA GLU A 117 -12.67 -30.49 13.32
C GLU A 117 -11.82 -31.53 12.57
N ASP A 118 -10.55 -31.20 12.39
CA ASP A 118 -9.46 -31.89 11.67
C ASP A 118 -9.17 -31.28 10.28
N ALA A 119 -7.95 -30.98 9.86
CA ALA A 119 -6.61 -30.81 10.43
C ALA A 119 -5.73 -30.44 9.21
N GLU A 120 -4.72 -29.57 9.40
CA GLU A 120 -3.48 -29.49 8.58
C GLU A 120 -3.58 -29.03 7.09
N THR A 121 -2.63 -28.36 6.43
CA THR A 121 -1.33 -27.71 6.74
C THR A 121 -0.82 -27.01 5.46
N ALA A 122 0.04 -25.99 5.66
CA ALA A 122 1.00 -25.37 4.70
C ALA A 122 0.42 -24.51 3.56
N GLN A 123 0.97 -23.33 3.22
CA GLN A 123 2.35 -22.95 2.88
C GLN A 123 2.47 -21.41 3.04
N GLU A 124 3.56 -20.76 3.46
CA GLU A 124 4.99 -21.09 3.43
C GLU A 124 5.72 -20.25 4.49
N GLU A 125 6.46 -20.90 5.38
CA GLU A 125 7.76 -20.37 5.78
C GLU A 125 8.73 -20.68 4.64
N ASP A 126 9.31 -19.64 4.04
CA ASP A 126 10.56 -19.77 3.29
C ASP A 126 11.45 -18.58 3.67
N GLY A 127 12.02 -18.69 4.87
CA GLY A 127 13.24 -17.98 5.23
C GLY A 127 14.32 -19.03 5.43
N PRO A 128 15.18 -19.31 4.45
CA PRO A 128 16.36 -20.12 4.70
C PRO A 128 17.33 -19.32 5.57
N GLU A 129 17.57 -19.80 6.80
CA GLU A 129 18.79 -19.52 7.54
C GLU A 129 19.88 -20.50 7.11
N GLU A 130 20.92 -20.02 6.43
CA GLU A 130 22.35 -20.38 6.61
C GLU A 130 23.11 -19.11 6.15
N GLY A 131 23.97 -18.44 6.90
CA GLY A 131 24.99 -18.95 7.79
C GLY A 131 26.37 -18.77 7.15
N GLN A 132 27.01 -17.62 7.43
CA GLN A 132 28.47 -17.40 7.49
C GLN A 132 29.30 -17.38 6.19
N THR A 133 29.95 -16.24 5.94
CA THR A 133 31.43 -16.17 5.88
C THR A 133 31.90 -14.78 6.34
N GLU A 134 32.63 -14.77 7.45
CA GLU A 134 33.74 -13.85 7.69
C GLU A 134 34.75 -13.99 6.54
N GLU A 135 35.42 -12.90 6.14
CA GLU A 135 36.88 -12.79 6.22
C GLU A 135 37.36 -11.41 5.77
N VAL A 136 38.07 -10.77 6.72
CA VAL A 136 39.23 -9.85 6.60
C VAL A 136 39.10 -8.54 5.81
#